data_AF-A0A6L8CW56-F1
#
_entry.id   AF-A0A6L8CW56-F1
#
_cell.length_a   1.000
_cell.length_b   1.000
_cell.length_c   1.000
_cell.angle_alpha   90.00
_cell.angle_beta   90.00
_cell.angle_gamma   90.00
#
_symmetry.space_group_name_H-M   'P 1'
#
loop_
_entity.id
_entity.type
_entity.pdbx_description
1 polymer ?
#
loop_
_entity_poly.entity_id
_entity_poly.type
_entity_poly.pdbx_seq_one_letter_code
_entity_poly.pdbx_strand_id
1 'polypeptide(L)'
;MVLVEWIDSFQLEAGWHLVDEATERSALVCRSVGFLIGETADVLCLAETIGANQVSGVVHIPVRAVMRRAELTFSSAFQGDA
;
A
#
# COMPACT_ATOMS: atom_id res chain seq x y z
N MET A 1 -10.53 0.31 -8.58
CA MET A 1 -9.16 0.40 -8.04
C MET A 1 -9.24 1.00 -6.65
N VAL A 2 -8.30 0.75 -5.75
CA VAL A 2 -8.33 1.30 -4.39
C VAL A 2 -7.03 1.99 -4.04
N LEU A 3 -7.12 3.05 -3.24
CA LEU A 3 -6.02 3.62 -2.46
C LEU A 3 -6.11 3.05 -1.05
N VAL A 4 -5.01 2.48 -0.57
CA VAL A 4 -4.88 1.97 0.81
C VAL A 4 -3.74 2.72 1.49
N GLU A 5 -4.05 3.33 2.63
CA GLU A 5 -3.06 3.89 3.55
C GLU A 5 -2.91 2.93 4.72
N TRP A 6 -1.69 2.51 5.02
CA TRP A 6 -1.42 1.46 6.01
C TRP A 6 -0.07 1.68 6.68
N ILE A 7 0.09 1.11 7.87
CA ILE A 7 1.33 1.18 8.64
C ILE A 7 2.18 -0.04 8.32
N ASP A 8 3.45 0.18 7.99
CA ASP A 8 4.43 -0.88 7.88
C ASP A 8 5.56 -0.71 8.90
N SER A 9 6.22 -1.82 9.18
CA SER A 9 7.55 -1.80 9.73
C SER A 9 8.52 -1.19 8.71
N PHE A 10 9.52 -0.46 9.22
CA PHE A 10 10.67 -0.07 8.43
C PHE A 10 11.91 -0.36 9.25
N GLN A 11 13.03 -0.52 8.55
CA GLN A 11 14.34 -0.61 9.18
C GLN A 11 15.04 0.73 9.01
N LEU A 12 15.79 1.15 10.02
CA LEU A 12 16.81 2.18 9.85
C LEU A 12 17.85 1.72 8.82
N GLU A 13 18.72 2.65 8.41
CA GLU A 13 19.84 2.36 7.53
C GLU A 13 20.65 1.15 8.06
N ALA A 14 21.25 0.36 7.17
CA ALA A 14 21.96 -0.84 7.58
C ALA A 14 23.17 -0.50 8.48
N GLY A 15 23.21 -1.03 9.70
CA GLY A 15 24.32 -0.81 10.63
C GLY A 15 23.93 -0.92 12.10
N TRP A 16 24.90 -0.62 12.97
CA TRP A 16 24.66 -0.43 14.39
C TRP A 16 24.28 1.03 14.66
N HIS A 17 23.21 1.23 15.40
CA HIS A 17 22.71 2.55 15.79
C HIS A 17 22.78 2.69 17.31
N LEU A 18 22.99 3.90 17.81
CA LEU A 18 22.81 4.17 19.22
C LEU A 18 21.32 4.04 19.59
N VAL A 19 21.03 3.65 20.83
CA VAL A 19 19.63 3.49 21.29
C VAL A 19 18.86 4.80 21.14
N ASP A 20 19.48 5.93 21.47
CA ASP A 20 18.85 7.25 21.37
C ASP A 20 18.50 7.59 19.91
N GLU A 21 19.34 7.22 18.95
CA GLU A 21 19.10 7.39 17.50
C GLU A 21 17.96 6.47 17.01
N ALA A 22 17.86 5.26 17.57
CA ALA A 22 16.88 4.27 17.15
C ALA A 22 15.47 4.49 17.73
N THR A 23 15.31 5.40 18.69
CA THR A 23 14.00 5.65 19.35
C THR A 23 13.13 6.67 18.63
N GLU A 24 13.45 7.04 17.38
CA GLU A 24 12.59 7.88 16.55
C GLU A 24 11.21 7.22 16.34
N ARG A 25 10.13 7.97 16.61
CA ARG A 25 8.84 7.39 17.07
C ARG A 25 7.75 7.24 16.01
N SER A 26 8.01 7.54 14.74
CA SER A 26 6.96 7.50 13.72
C SER A 26 6.97 6.17 12.98
N ALA A 27 5.86 5.45 13.03
CA ALA A 27 5.65 4.31 12.15
C ALA A 27 5.59 4.77 10.69
N LEU A 28 6.09 3.94 9.77
CA LEU A 28 6.07 4.27 8.34
C LEU A 28 4.64 4.15 7.81
N VAL A 29 4.10 5.26 7.28
CA VAL A 29 2.79 5.26 6.62
C VAL A 29 2.99 5.04 5.12
N CYS A 30 2.67 3.83 4.67
CA CYS A 30 2.67 3.43 3.29
C CYS A 30 1.36 3.84 2.61
N ARG A 31 1.45 4.22 1.33
CA ARG A 31 0.29 4.49 0.47
C ARG A 31 0.43 3.67 -0.80
N SER A 32 -0.53 2.77 -1.02
CA SER A 32 -0.52 1.85 -2.14
C SER A 32 -1.80 2.04 -2.97
N VAL A 33 -1.65 2.08 -4.29
CA VAL A 33 -2.77 2.09 -5.24
C VAL A 33 -2.73 0.80 -6.04
N GLY A 34 -3.87 0.12 -6.15
CA GLY A 34 -3.93 -1.11 -6.93
C GLY A 34 -5.31 -1.73 -7.00
N PHE A 35 -5.36 -2.94 -7.53
CA PHE A 35 -6.53 -3.78 -7.65
C PHE A 35 -6.66 -4.67 -6.41
N LEU A 36 -7.80 -4.59 -5.72
CA LEU A 36 -8.12 -5.54 -4.65
C LEU A 36 -8.41 -6.89 -5.28
N ILE A 37 -7.55 -7.88 -5.03
CA ILE A 37 -7.67 -9.22 -5.62
C ILE A 37 -8.13 -10.27 -4.61
N GLY A 38 -8.15 -9.92 -3.32
CA GLY A 38 -8.70 -10.77 -2.26
C GLY A 38 -8.69 -10.04 -0.92
N GLU A 39 -9.62 -10.43 -0.04
CA GLU A 39 -9.70 -9.91 1.32
C GLU A 39 -10.20 -11.02 2.26
N THR A 40 -9.52 -11.19 3.39
CA THR A 40 -9.94 -12.04 4.51
C THR A 40 -10.09 -11.17 5.76
N ALA A 41 -10.47 -11.77 6.89
CA ALA A 41 -10.52 -11.05 8.17
C ALA A 41 -9.16 -10.47 8.59
N ASP A 42 -8.05 -11.09 8.15
CA ASP A 42 -6.71 -10.74 8.60
C ASP A 42 -5.86 -10.05 7.55
N VAL A 43 -6.15 -10.24 6.26
CA VAL A 43 -5.30 -9.80 5.15
C VAL A 43 -6.10 -9.17 4.02
N LEU A 44 -5.63 -8.02 3.54
CA LEU A 44 -6.03 -7.37 2.30
C LEU A 44 -4.94 -7.63 1.25
N CYS A 45 -5.31 -8.22 0.11
CA CYS A 45 -4.40 -8.56 -0.97
C CYS A 45 -4.60 -7.60 -2.14
N LEU A 46 -3.57 -6.80 -2.43
CA LEU A 46 -3.54 -5.78 -3.47
C LEU A 46 -2.56 -6.20 -4.57
N ALA A 47 -2.92 -6.00 -5.84
CA ALA A 47 -1.99 -6.10 -6.96
C ALA A 47 -1.86 -4.76 -7.68
N GLU A 48 -0.64 -4.35 -8.02
CA GLU A 48 -0.41 -3.12 -8.81
C GLU A 48 -0.96 -3.24 -10.22
N THR A 49 -0.80 -4.41 -10.85
CA THR A 49 -1.28 -4.67 -12.22
C THR A 49 -2.02 -6.00 -12.30
N ILE A 50 -3.09 -6.03 -13.10
CA ILE A 50 -3.86 -7.24 -13.44
C ILE A 50 -4.11 -7.32 -14.95
N GLY A 51 -4.00 -8.51 -15.54
CA GLY A 51 -4.31 -8.75 -16.94
C GLY A 51 -4.19 -10.21 -17.34
N ALA A 52 -5.02 -10.69 -18.27
CA ALA A 52 -4.97 -12.04 -18.83
C ALA A 52 -4.81 -13.18 -17.78
N ASN A 53 -5.57 -13.11 -16.68
CA ASN A 53 -5.49 -14.02 -15.53
C ASN A 53 -4.15 -14.02 -14.76
N GLN A 54 -3.36 -12.96 -14.90
CA GLN A 54 -2.10 -12.78 -14.21
C GLN A 54 -2.14 -11.48 -13.40
N VAL A 55 -1.30 -11.43 -12.36
CA VAL A 55 -1.12 -10.27 -11.49
C VAL A 55 0.36 -10.01 -11.27
N SER A 56 0.72 -8.74 -11.04
CA SER A 56 2.08 -8.32 -10.68
C SER A 56 2.03 -7.28 -9.56
N GLY A 57 3.12 -7.17 -8.80
CA GLY A 57 3.21 -6.26 -7.66
C GLY A 57 2.21 -6.60 -6.56
N VAL A 58 2.15 -7.88 -6.17
CA VAL A 58 1.20 -8.33 -5.14
C VAL A 58 1.72 -7.99 -3.74
N VAL A 59 0.90 -7.30 -2.96
CA VAL A 59 1.16 -6.92 -1.56
C VAL A 59 0.06 -7.48 -0.67
N HIS A 60 0.45 -8.19 0.38
CA HIS A 60 -0.45 -8.65 1.43
C HIS A 60 -0.34 -7.72 2.64
N ILE A 61 -1.39 -6.94 2.88
CA ILE A 61 -1.45 -5.95 3.95
C ILE A 61 -2.29 -6.53 5.08
N PRO A 62 -1.77 -6.65 6.32
CA PRO A 62 -2.59 -7.03 7.45
C PRO A 62 -3.75 -6.03 7.63
N VAL A 63 -4.98 -6.50 7.75
CA VAL A 63 -6.16 -5.62 7.88
C VAL A 63 -6.01 -4.68 9.08
N ARG A 64 -5.44 -5.17 10.19
CA ARG A 64 -5.14 -4.38 11.39
C ARG A 64 -4.15 -3.22 11.17
N ALA A 65 -3.38 -3.25 10.09
CA ALA A 65 -2.41 -2.22 9.74
C ALA A 65 -3.01 -1.16 8.79
N VAL A 66 -4.20 -1.42 8.22
CA VAL A 66 -4.88 -0.48 7.34
C VAL A 66 -5.44 0.67 8.17
N MET A 67 -5.03 1.89 7.84
CA MET A 67 -5.51 3.12 8.45
C MET A 67 -6.71 3.68 7.69
N ARG A 68 -6.66 3.64 6.35
CA ARG A 68 -7.69 4.19 5.48
C ARG A 68 -7.75 3.43 4.16
N ARG A 69 -8.96 3.28 3.62
CA ARG A 69 -9.22 2.77 2.28
C ARG A 69 -10.14 3.73 1.53
N ALA A 70 -9.84 4.00 0.28
CA ALA A 70 -10.69 4.77 -0.62
C ALA A 70 -10.83 4.06 -1.97
N GLU A 71 -12.06 3.94 -2.47
CA GLU A 71 -12.31 3.48 -3.83
C GLU A 71 -11.99 4.60 -4.83
N LEU A 72 -11.29 4.25 -5.89
CA LEU A 72 -10.91 5.15 -6.95
C LEU A 72 -11.74 4.85 -8.20
N THR A 73 -12.38 5.89 -8.71
CA THR A 73 -13.12 5.88 -9.98
C THR A 73 -12.35 6.68 -11.02
N PHE A 74 -12.38 6.22 -12.27
CA PHE A 74 -11.83 6.99 -13.38
C PHE A 74 -12.87 8.05 -13.80
N SER A 75 -12.43 9.30 -13.89
CA SER A 75 -13.20 10.36 -14.55
C SER A 75 -12.69 10.50 -15.98
N SER A 76 -13.59 10.45 -16.97
CA SER A 76 -13.27 10.60 -18.39
C SER A 76 -12.98 12.03 -18.82
N ALA A 77 -12.68 12.94 -17.88
CA ALA A 77 -12.58 14.38 -18.13
C ALA A 77 -11.28 14.85 -18.81
N PHE A 78 -10.40 13.95 -19.23
CA PHE A 78 -9.20 14.31 -20.01
C PHE A 78 -9.42 14.02 -21.50
N GLN A 79 -10.11 14.95 -22.17
CA GLN A 79 -9.99 15.10 -23.63
C GLN A 79 -8.79 16.04 -23.86
N GLY A 80 -7.62 15.45 -24.14
CA GLY A 80 -6.51 16.22 -24.68
C GLY A 80 -6.86 16.63 -26.11
N ASP A 81 -6.93 17.92 -26.38
CA ASP A 81 -6.92 18.44 -27.74
C ASP A 81 -5.60 18.03 -28.40
N ALA A 82 -5.72 17.31 -29.50
CA ALA A 82 -4.62 16.88 -30.36
C ALA A 82 -4.07 18.05 -31.20
#